data_AF-A0A2V6C1V7-F1
#
_entry.id   AF-A0A2V6C1V7-F1
#
_cell.length_a   1.000
_cell.length_b   1.000
_cell.length_c   1.000
_cell.angle_alpha   90.00
_cell.angle_beta   90.00
_cell.angle_gamma   90.00
#
_symmetry.space_group_name_H-M   'P 1'
#
loop_
_entity.id
_entity.type
_entity.pdbx_description
1 polymer ?
#
loop_
_entity_poly.entity_id
_entity_poly.type
_entity_poly.pdbx_seq_one_letter_code
_entity_poly.pdbx_strand_id
1 'polypeptide(L)'
;MHQDIEKFLNLKAPPGRLTKEQAAWFLGFTPDEITILMASGLLKPLGRPAYNGQKYFLAAALEDLRRDEKWYGKASDAIVEYWRYKNIRKGQGTTAERQSRQGAVAAESADADH
;
A
#
# COMPACT_ATOMS: atom_id res chain seq x y z
N MET A 1 14.12 13.86 -6.84
CA MET A 1 13.49 12.53 -6.74
C MET A 1 14.00 11.56 -7.80
N HIS A 2 13.78 11.75 -9.10
CA HIS A 2 14.33 10.84 -10.13
C HIS A 2 15.85 10.73 -10.10
N GLN A 3 16.55 11.86 -9.95
CA GLN A 3 18.01 11.92 -9.80
C GLN A 3 18.54 11.17 -8.56
N ASP A 4 17.74 11.09 -7.49
CA ASP A 4 18.13 10.43 -6.25
C ASP A 4 17.98 8.91 -6.37
N ILE A 5 16.97 8.46 -7.11
CA ILE A 5 16.76 7.05 -7.45
C ILE A 5 17.90 6.55 -8.34
N GLU A 6 18.23 7.28 -9.40
CA GLU A 6 19.33 6.92 -10.31
C GLU A 6 20.66 6.81 -9.57
N LYS A 7 20.97 7.78 -8.69
CA LYS A 7 22.18 7.72 -7.86
C LYS A 7 22.19 6.51 -6.94
N PHE A 8 21.06 6.18 -6.33
CA PHE A 8 20.94 5.03 -5.43
C PHE A 8 21.11 3.70 -6.15
N LEU A 9 20.45 3.53 -7.30
CA LEU A 9 20.56 2.31 -8.11
C LEU A 9 21.95 2.13 -8.74
N ASN A 10 22.70 3.22 -8.96
CA ASN A 10 24.07 3.18 -9.49
C ASN A 10 25.16 2.94 -8.42
N LEU A 11 24.83 2.77 -7.14
CA LEU A 11 25.83 2.47 -6.11
C LEU A 11 26.39 1.06 -6.31
N LYS A 12 27.73 0.92 -6.26
CA LYS A 12 28.42 -0.38 -6.30
C LYS A 12 27.98 -1.34 -5.19
N ALA A 13 27.56 -0.80 -4.04
CA ALA A 13 26.98 -1.56 -2.95
C ALA A 13 25.91 -0.71 -2.26
N PRO A 14 24.68 -1.24 -2.06
CA PRO A 14 23.66 -0.53 -1.30
C PRO A 14 24.05 -0.44 0.18
N PRO A 15 23.63 0.60 0.90
CA PRO A 15 23.86 0.70 2.33
C PRO A 15 23.19 -0.46 3.07
N GLY A 16 23.82 -0.94 4.16
CA GLY A 16 23.35 -2.15 4.85
C GLY A 16 21.92 -2.06 5.42
N ARG A 17 21.46 -0.84 5.75
CA ARG A 17 20.08 -0.57 6.17
C ARG A 17 19.40 0.34 5.16
N LEU A 18 18.22 -0.06 4.71
CA LEU A 18 17.39 0.69 3.75
C LEU A 18 16.11 1.17 4.40
N THR A 19 15.68 2.39 4.07
CA THR A 19 14.37 2.92 4.46
C THR A 19 13.25 2.30 3.61
N LYS A 20 12.00 2.64 3.92
CA LYS A 20 10.82 2.24 3.13
C LYS A 20 10.94 2.69 1.68
N GLU A 21 11.39 3.92 1.47
CA GLU A 21 11.56 4.54 0.16
C GLU A 21 12.69 3.87 -0.62
N GLN A 22 13.82 3.60 0.03
CA GLN A 22 14.93 2.91 -0.60
C GLN A 22 14.60 1.45 -0.92
N ALA A 23 13.88 0.74 -0.04
CA ALA A 23 13.41 -0.61 -0.30
C ALA A 23 12.42 -0.66 -1.47
N ALA A 24 11.55 0.34 -1.57
CA ALA A 24 10.66 0.55 -2.71
C ALA A 24 11.46 0.68 -4.02
N TRP A 25 12.45 1.58 -4.07
CA TRP A 25 13.32 1.73 -5.25
C TRP A 25 14.09 0.45 -5.58
N PHE A 26 14.56 -0.25 -4.55
CA PHE A 26 15.36 -1.46 -4.70
C PHE A 26 14.58 -2.64 -5.28
N LEU A 27 13.32 -2.81 -4.86
CA LEU A 27 12.46 -3.92 -5.26
C LEU A 27 11.51 -3.59 -6.43
N GLY A 28 11.40 -2.32 -6.82
CA GLY A 28 10.50 -1.86 -7.88
C GLY A 28 9.05 -1.63 -7.43
N PHE A 29 8.83 -1.33 -6.15
CA PHE A 29 7.51 -1.01 -5.60
C PHE A 29 7.40 0.47 -5.23
N THR A 30 6.18 0.91 -4.92
CA THR A 30 5.94 2.20 -4.28
C THR A 30 6.13 2.12 -2.76
N PRO A 31 6.43 3.24 -2.07
CA PRO A 31 6.54 3.25 -0.61
C PRO A 31 5.24 2.81 0.11
N ASP A 32 4.08 2.99 -0.51
CA ASP A 32 2.80 2.52 0.02
C ASP A 32 2.64 1.01 -0.11
N GLU A 33 3.04 0.43 -1.24
CA GLU A 33 3.07 -1.02 -1.43
C GLU A 33 4.01 -1.71 -0.46
N ILE A 34 5.19 -1.14 -0.19
CA ILE A 34 6.07 -1.65 0.89
C ILE A 34 5.34 -1.68 2.23
N THR A 35 4.47 -0.71 2.51
CA THR A 35 3.65 -0.69 3.73
C THR A 35 2.61 -1.82 3.73
N ILE A 36 2.00 -2.10 2.57
CA ILE A 36 1.06 -3.21 2.39
C ILE A 36 1.76 -4.55 2.59
N LEU A 37 2.94 -4.74 1.98
CA LEU A 37 3.74 -5.96 2.11
C LEU A 37 4.20 -6.21 3.55
N MET A 38 4.46 -5.15 4.31
CA MET A 38 4.68 -5.26 5.75
C MET A 38 3.43 -5.72 6.49
N ALA A 39 2.27 -5.13 6.18
CA ALA A 39 1.00 -5.46 6.82
C ALA A 39 0.54 -6.89 6.51
N SER A 40 0.85 -7.41 5.32
CA SER A 40 0.59 -8.80 4.93
C SER A 40 1.64 -9.81 5.45
N GLY A 41 2.69 -9.33 6.12
CA GLY A 41 3.75 -10.17 6.67
C GLY A 41 4.75 -10.71 5.63
N LEU A 42 4.64 -10.27 4.37
CA LEU A 42 5.55 -10.64 3.28
C LEU A 42 6.90 -9.92 3.37
N LEU A 43 6.96 -8.79 4.06
CA LEU A 43 8.19 -8.04 4.30
C LEU A 43 8.34 -7.69 5.78
N LYS A 44 9.49 -8.00 6.38
CA LYS A 44 9.75 -7.76 7.80
C LYS A 44 10.76 -6.63 7.99
N PRO A 45 10.44 -5.60 8.80
CA PRO A 45 11.41 -4.58 9.18
C PRO A 45 12.45 -5.16 10.14
N LEU A 46 13.60 -4.51 10.19
CA LEU A 46 14.66 -4.79 11.16
C LEU A 46 14.21 -4.42 12.58
N GLY A 47 14.30 -5.40 13.49
CA GLY A 47 13.96 -5.23 14.90
C GLY A 47 12.47 -5.06 15.16
N ARG A 48 12.13 -4.31 16.21
CA ARG A 48 10.75 -3.96 16.58
C ARG A 48 10.61 -2.43 16.59
N PRO A 49 10.46 -1.79 15.42
CA PRO A 49 10.31 -0.34 15.36
C PRO A 49 9.06 0.10 16.12
N ALA A 50 9.12 1.28 16.73
CA ALA A 50 7.94 1.92 17.33
C ALA A 50 6.85 2.11 16.26
N TYR A 51 5.59 2.22 16.68
CA TYR A 51 4.46 2.34 15.76
C TYR A 51 4.62 3.47 14.74
N ASN A 52 5.09 4.64 15.20
CA ASN A 52 5.41 5.81 14.36
C ASN A 52 6.91 5.92 14.01
N GLY A 53 7.70 4.91 14.34
CA GLY A 53 9.14 4.92 14.10
C GLY A 53 9.48 4.65 12.63
N GLN A 54 10.59 5.21 12.19
CA GLN A 54 11.16 4.89 10.88
C GLN A 54 11.46 3.40 10.81
N LYS A 55 10.91 2.73 9.81
CA LYS A 55 11.15 1.31 9.54
C LYS A 55 12.38 1.18 8.64
N TYR A 56 13.26 0.26 9.00
CA TYR A 56 14.46 -0.08 8.25
C TYR A 56 14.42 -1.54 7.81
N PHE A 57 15.11 -1.85 6.72
CA PHE A 57 15.22 -3.19 6.15
C PHE A 57 16.69 -3.51 5.90
N LEU A 58 17.05 -4.79 5.98
CA LEU A 58 18.41 -5.23 5.67
C LEU A 58 18.58 -5.33 4.15
N ALA A 59 19.59 -4.68 3.59
CA ALA A 59 19.84 -4.76 2.15
C ALA A 59 20.08 -6.20 1.66
N ALA A 60 20.79 -7.02 2.43
CA ALA A 60 20.99 -8.43 2.09
C ALA A 60 19.68 -9.22 2.00
N ALA A 61 18.75 -9.01 2.96
CA ALA A 61 17.45 -9.65 2.91
C ALA A 61 16.61 -9.18 1.71
N LEU A 62 16.72 -7.90 1.34
CA LEU A 62 16.05 -7.38 0.15
C LEU A 62 16.65 -7.94 -1.14
N GLU A 63 17.96 -8.19 -1.19
CA GLU A 63 18.63 -8.84 -2.34
C GLU A 63 18.18 -10.30 -2.49
N ASP A 64 17.99 -11.02 -1.38
CA ASP A 64 17.44 -12.37 -1.41
C ASP A 64 16.00 -12.39 -1.95
N LEU A 65 15.15 -11.48 -1.46
CA LEU A 65 13.78 -11.32 -1.97
C LEU A 65 13.75 -10.90 -3.44
N ARG A 66 14.71 -10.07 -3.87
CA ARG A 66 14.85 -9.61 -5.25
C ARG A 66 15.02 -10.79 -6.23
N ARG A 67 15.58 -11.92 -5.77
CA ARG A 67 15.83 -13.12 -6.57
C ARG A 67 14.73 -14.17 -6.44
N ASP A 68 13.75 -13.98 -5.56
CA ASP A 68 12.66 -14.93 -5.33
C ASP A 68 11.42 -14.56 -6.17
N GLU A 69 11.26 -15.23 -7.30
CA GLU A 69 10.10 -15.09 -8.19
C GLU A 69 8.76 -15.41 -7.49
N LYS A 70 8.75 -16.45 -6.64
CA LYS A 70 7.52 -16.85 -5.93
C LYS A 70 7.11 -15.79 -4.93
N TRP A 71 8.08 -15.14 -4.31
CA TRP A 71 7.81 -14.02 -3.43
C TRP A 71 7.22 -12.83 -4.21
N TYR A 72 7.75 -12.49 -5.39
CA TYR A 72 7.19 -11.42 -6.24
C TYR A 72 5.76 -11.69 -6.70
N GLY A 73 5.44 -12.95 -7.03
CA GLY A 73 4.07 -13.36 -7.33
C GLY A 73 3.13 -13.06 -6.15
N LYS A 74 3.48 -13.55 -4.96
CA LYS A 74 2.71 -13.31 -3.72
C LYS A 74 2.62 -11.83 -3.37
N ALA A 75 3.69 -11.07 -3.56
CA ALA A 75 3.72 -9.65 -3.29
C ALA A 75 2.74 -8.89 -4.19
N SER A 76 2.74 -9.19 -5.49
CA SER A 76 1.82 -8.59 -6.47
C SER A 76 0.36 -8.93 -6.13
N ASP A 77 0.08 -10.20 -5.84
CA ASP A 77 -1.27 -10.65 -5.47
C ASP A 77 -1.78 -9.95 -4.20
N ALA A 78 -0.93 -9.84 -3.18
CA ALA A 78 -1.28 -9.18 -1.92
C ALA A 78 -1.58 -7.69 -2.11
N ILE A 79 -0.85 -7.01 -3.01
CA ILE A 79 -1.09 -5.61 -3.35
C ILE A 79 -2.45 -5.45 -4.05
N VAL A 80 -2.73 -6.29 -5.06
CA VAL A 80 -4.00 -6.26 -5.78
C VAL A 80 -5.17 -6.52 -4.83
N GLU A 81 -5.06 -7.53 -3.97
CA GLU A 81 -6.09 -7.88 -2.99
C GLU A 81 -6.36 -6.75 -1.99
N TYR A 82 -5.30 -6.09 -1.50
CA TYR A 82 -5.44 -4.94 -0.61
C TYR A 82 -6.24 -3.81 -1.27
N TRP A 83 -5.95 -3.47 -2.52
CA TRP A 83 -6.68 -2.43 -3.24
C TRP A 83 -8.11 -2.83 -3.58
N ARG A 84 -8.36 -4.09 -3.92
CA ARG A 84 -9.71 -4.63 -4.10
C ARG A 84 -10.54 -4.45 -2.83
N TYR A 85 -10.04 -4.90 -1.69
CA TYR A 85 -10.72 -4.75 -0.40
C TYR A 85 -10.98 -3.29 -0.04
N LYS A 86 -9.99 -2.40 -0.24
CA LYS A 86 -10.11 -0.97 0.03
C LYS A 86 -11.16 -0.30 -0.87
N ASN A 87 -11.26 -0.69 -2.13
CA ASN A 87 -12.22 -0.16 -3.08
C ASN A 87 -13.65 -0.64 -2.79
N ILE A 88 -13.82 -1.91 -2.42
CA ILE A 88 -15.13 -2.46 -2.00
C ILE A 88 -15.66 -1.69 -0.78
N ARG A 89 -14.80 -1.45 0.24
CA ARG A 89 -15.18 -0.65 1.41
C ARG A 89 -15.56 0.79 1.06
N LYS A 90 -14.87 1.43 0.10
CA LYS A 90 -15.23 2.77 -0.36
C LYS A 90 -16.55 2.80 -1.15
N GLY A 91 -16.82 1.77 -1.95
CA GLY A 91 -18.06 1.65 -2.72
C GLY A 91 -19.30 1.38 -1.87
N GLN A 92 -19.16 0.68 -0.74
CA GLN A 92 -20.27 0.47 0.19
C GLN A 92 -20.67 1.73 0.96
N GLY A 93 -19.71 2.63 1.24
CA GLY A 93 -20.01 3.92 1.90
C GLY A 93 -20.78 4.89 1.01
N THR A 94 -20.50 4.92 -0.29
CA THR A 94 -21.13 5.88 -1.21
C THR A 94 -22.50 5.45 -1.71
N THR A 95 -22.77 4.14 -1.86
CA THR A 95 -24.12 3.68 -2.26
C THR A 95 -25.14 3.85 -1.13
N ALA A 96 -24.75 3.65 0.12
CA ALA A 96 -25.64 3.82 1.28
C ALA A 96 -26.06 5.29 1.50
N GLU A 97 -25.13 6.25 1.36
CA GLU A 97 -25.44 7.68 1.48
C GLU A 97 -26.29 8.20 0.31
N ARG A 98 -26.11 7.65 -0.91
CA ARG A 98 -26.91 8.05 -2.07
C ARG A 98 -28.36 7.58 -1.96
N GLN A 99 -28.59 6.35 -1.49
CA GLN A 99 -29.93 5.81 -1.26
C GLN A 99 -30.67 6.51 -0.11
N SER A 100 -29.96 6.90 0.96
CA SER A 100 -30.55 7.67 2.06
C SER A 100 -31.00 9.08 1.63
N ARG A 101 -30.28 9.75 0.73
CA ARG A 101 -30.68 11.06 0.19
C ARG A 101 -31.82 10.98 -0.84
N GLN A 102 -31.87 9.92 -1.65
CA GLN A 102 -32.97 9.72 -2.60
C GLN A 102 -34.31 9.32 -1.91
N GLY A 103 -34.26 8.68 -0.74
CA GLY A 103 -35.46 8.32 0.03
C GLY A 103 -36.13 9.49 0.76
N ALA A 104 -35.37 10.52 1.15
CA ALA A 104 -35.90 11.69 1.86
C ALA A 104 -36.66 12.66 0.93
N VAL A 105 -36.23 12.80 -0.33
CA VAL A 105 -36.84 13.75 -1.30
C VAL A 105 -38.16 13.26 -1.90
N ALA A 106 -38.46 11.95 -1.84
CA ALA A 106 -39.71 11.39 -2.38
C ALA A 106 -40.88 11.45 -1.37
N ALA A 107 -40.61 11.61 -0.07
CA ALA A 107 -41.64 11.66 0.96
C ALA A 107 -42.24 13.08 1.15
N GLU A 108 -41.56 14.13 0.68
CA GLU A 108 -41.99 15.53 0.88
C GLU A 108 -42.95 16.03 -0.22
N SER A 109 -43.05 15.33 -1.36
CA SER A 109 -43.87 15.76 -2.50
C SER A 109 -45.28 15.17 -2.55
N ALA A 110 -45.74 14.48 -1.48
CA ALA A 110 -47.03 13.80 -1.45
C ALA A 110 -48.12 14.53 -0.63
N ASP A 111 -47.80 15.66 0.02
CA ASP A 111 -48.71 16.37 0.93
C ASP A 111 -49.07 17.79 0.42
N ALA A 112 -49.18 17.96 -0.89
CA ALA A 112 -49.56 19.23 -1.51
C ALA A 112 -50.58 19.04 -2.63
N ASP A 113 -51.70 18.37 -2.34
CA ASP A 113 -52.91 18.46 -3.15
C ASP A 113 -54.15 18.19 -2.27
N HIS A 114 -54.62 19.24 -1.59
CA HIS A 114 -56.02 19.37 -1.17
C HIS A 114 -56.44 20.85 -1.12
#